data_AF-A0A1Z9D4F4-F1
#
_entry.id   AF-A0A1Z9D4F4-F1
#
_cell.length_a   1.000
_cell.length_b   1.000
_cell.length_c   1.000
_cell.angle_alpha   90.00
_cell.angle_beta   90.00
_cell.angle_gamma   90.00
#
_symmetry.space_group_name_H-M   'P 1'
#
loop_
_entity.id
_entity.type
_entity.pdbx_description
1 polymer ?
#
loop_
_entity_poly.entity_id
_entity_poly.type
_entity_poly.pdbx_seq_one_letter_code
_entity_poly.pdbx_strand_id
1 'polypeptide(L)'
;MLSSCFRVKIVTLSAQNVRDVRFGTTRIRAGYNMAEVDAFLDQVEDTIAHESSEVQRLVDEVEALRSQVHQLQSRLAAAQHELQEAQSAPVASPDEGHASVVTPTDDGASAATAQDLGGASTTENVVVGDVPPVGRESLAAIRDRVREMLTRQLALVDDLDIDSPADCPHP
;
A
#
# COMPACT_ATOMS: atom_id res chain seq x y z
N MET A 1 -4.83 16.16 -7.64
CA MET A 1 -4.04 17.41 -7.62
C MET A 1 -3.80 17.86 -6.17
N LEU A 2 -3.22 17.01 -5.33
CA LEU A 2 -2.87 17.37 -3.95
C LEU A 2 -1.45 16.87 -3.69
N SER A 3 -0.45 17.74 -3.80
CA SER A 3 0.89 17.54 -3.23
C SER A 3 1.73 18.79 -3.43
N SER A 4 1.39 19.88 -2.76
CA SER A 4 2.32 21.01 -2.62
C SER A 4 1.88 21.94 -1.49
N CYS A 5 1.99 21.50 -0.24
CA CYS A 5 2.00 22.37 0.93
C CYS A 5 2.58 21.65 2.16
N PHE A 6 3.77 21.05 2.04
CA PHE A 6 4.62 20.82 3.21
C PHE A 6 6.08 20.91 2.78
N ARG A 7 6.53 22.13 2.50
CA ARG A 7 7.95 22.40 2.35
C ARG A 7 8.53 22.49 3.75
N VAL A 8 8.76 21.34 4.40
CA VAL A 8 9.78 21.29 5.46
C VAL A 8 11.05 21.81 4.79
N LYS A 9 11.45 23.04 5.14
CA LYS A 9 12.80 23.49 4.83
C LYS A 9 13.71 22.69 5.76
N ILE A 10 14.05 21.49 5.34
CA ILE A 10 15.14 20.73 5.95
C ILE A 10 16.39 21.52 5.60
N VAL A 11 16.83 22.37 6.52
CA VAL A 11 18.15 22.98 6.45
C VAL A 11 19.11 21.85 6.81
N THR A 12 19.76 21.27 5.82
CA THR A 12 20.69 20.14 6.01
C THR A 12 21.99 20.67 6.59
N LEU A 13 22.11 20.67 7.92
CA LEU A 13 23.38 20.86 8.61
C LEU A 13 24.25 19.63 8.34
N SER A 14 25.31 19.79 7.56
CA SER A 14 26.28 18.72 7.30
C SER A 14 27.42 18.76 8.34
N ALA A 15 28.08 17.63 8.56
CA ALA A 15 29.30 17.56 9.37
C ALA A 15 30.36 18.56 8.88
N GLN A 16 30.48 18.74 7.56
CA GLN A 16 31.39 19.71 6.96
C GLN A 16 31.02 21.17 7.32
N ASN A 17 29.73 21.49 7.39
CA ASN A 17 29.27 22.81 7.80
C ASN A 17 29.68 23.13 9.24
N VAL A 18 29.75 22.12 10.12
CA VAL A 18 30.21 22.25 11.51
C VAL A 18 31.72 22.46 11.55
N ARG A 19 32.50 21.69 10.78
CA ARG A 19 33.96 21.86 10.65
C ARG A 19 34.37 23.24 10.15
N ASP A 20 33.63 23.79 9.20
CA ASP A 20 34.00 25.03 8.51
C ASP A 20 33.57 26.28 9.28
N VAL A 21 32.82 26.14 10.37
CA VAL A 21 32.30 27.28 11.12
C VAL A 21 33.43 28.04 11.82
N ARG A 22 33.38 29.37 11.74
CA ARG A 22 34.33 30.27 12.43
C ARG A 22 33.55 31.23 13.31
N PHE A 23 33.77 31.15 14.62
CA PHE A 23 33.18 32.08 15.58
C PHE A 23 33.97 33.38 15.68
N GLY A 24 33.28 34.51 15.85
CA GLY A 24 33.90 35.80 16.11
C GLY A 24 34.41 35.91 17.56
N THR A 25 35.57 36.52 17.76
CA THR A 25 36.15 36.74 19.10
C THR A 25 35.53 37.95 19.79
N THR A 26 35.10 37.83 21.05
CA THR A 26 34.59 38.95 21.85
C THR A 26 35.69 39.58 22.71
N ARG A 27 35.84 40.91 22.67
CA ARG A 27 36.88 41.64 23.44
C ARG A 27 36.35 42.29 24.73
N ILE A 28 35.06 42.64 24.76
CA ILE A 28 34.42 43.44 25.83
C ILE A 28 33.57 42.59 26.78
N ARG A 29 33.14 41.40 26.35
CA ARG A 29 32.32 40.47 27.14
C ARG A 29 33.04 39.15 27.34
N ALA A 30 32.72 38.46 28.44
CA ALA A 30 33.12 37.07 28.66
C ALA A 30 32.63 36.22 27.48
N GLY A 31 33.55 35.47 26.86
CA GLY A 31 33.27 34.55 25.77
C GLY A 31 33.44 33.09 26.22
N TYR A 32 33.05 32.16 25.35
CA TYR A 32 33.31 30.74 25.54
C TYR A 32 34.80 30.43 25.40
N ASN A 33 35.27 29.38 26.08
CA ASN A 33 36.62 28.87 25.89
C ASN A 33 36.71 28.20 24.52
N MET A 34 37.62 28.69 23.67
CA MET A 34 37.78 28.16 22.31
C MET A 34 38.07 26.67 22.28
N ALA A 35 38.94 26.17 23.16
CA ALA A 35 39.29 24.74 23.18
C ALA A 35 38.12 23.85 23.59
N GLU A 36 37.23 24.35 24.47
CA GLU A 36 36.02 23.63 24.88
C GLU A 36 34.98 23.62 23.76
N VAL A 37 34.82 24.76 23.07
CA VAL A 37 33.94 24.85 21.90
C VAL A 37 34.44 23.93 20.78
N ASP A 38 35.74 23.92 20.49
CA ASP A 38 36.33 23.06 19.47
C ASP A 38 36.08 21.57 19.79
N ALA A 39 36.34 21.14 21.03
CA ALA A 39 36.08 19.77 21.46
C ALA A 39 34.59 19.39 21.40
N PHE A 40 33.70 20.33 21.70
CA PHE A 40 32.26 20.12 21.54
C PHE A 40 31.85 20.02 20.07
N LEU A 41 32.43 20.85 19.20
CA LEU A 41 32.19 20.79 17.77
C LEU A 41 32.64 19.45 17.19
N ASP A 42 33.79 18.91 17.61
CA ASP A 42 34.25 17.58 17.20
C ASP A 42 33.19 16.50 17.54
N GLN A 43 32.63 16.53 18.75
CA GLN A 43 31.58 15.57 19.16
C GLN A 43 30.28 15.73 18.35
N VAL A 44 29.85 16.97 18.13
CA VAL A 44 28.64 17.27 17.34
C VAL A 44 28.83 16.82 15.90
N GLU A 45 30.02 17.05 15.36
CA GLU A 45 30.39 16.70 14.01
C GLU A 45 30.39 15.18 13.80
N ASP A 46 31.01 14.42 14.71
CA ASP A 46 30.97 12.95 14.72
C ASP A 46 29.53 12.44 14.78
N THR A 47 28.69 13.05 15.63
CA THR A 47 27.28 12.68 15.76
C THR A 47 26.52 12.93 14.45
N ILE A 48 26.68 14.10 13.84
CA ILE A 48 26.02 14.43 12.57
C ILE A 48 26.51 13.52 11.45
N ALA A 49 27.80 13.21 11.40
CA ALA A 49 28.37 12.31 10.41
C ALA A 49 27.79 10.89 10.56
N HIS A 50 27.68 10.41 11.79
CA HIS A 50 27.07 9.11 12.11
C HIS A 50 25.61 9.05 11.67
N GLU A 51 24.78 9.98 12.15
CA GLU A 51 23.35 10.06 11.83
C GLU A 51 23.12 10.23 10.32
N SER A 52 23.92 11.06 9.64
CA SER A 52 23.82 11.23 8.19
C SER A 52 24.14 9.94 7.44
N SER A 53 25.10 9.15 7.93
CA SER A 53 25.45 7.86 7.34
C SER A 53 24.36 6.82 7.55
N GLU A 54 23.74 6.79 8.73
CA GLU A 54 22.58 5.95 9.06
C GLU A 54 21.40 6.26 8.13
N VAL A 55 21.06 7.55 8.00
CA VAL A 55 19.99 8.01 7.10
C VAL A 55 20.28 7.60 5.65
N GLN A 56 21.51 7.76 5.17
CA GLN A 56 21.85 7.38 3.80
C GLN A 56 21.68 5.87 3.57
N ARG A 57 22.10 5.03 4.52
CA ARG A 57 21.90 3.57 4.45
C ARG A 57 20.43 3.22 4.35
N LEU A 58 19.58 3.86 5.17
CA LEU A 58 18.14 3.62 5.15
C LEU A 58 17.50 4.08 3.84
N VAL A 59 17.98 5.18 3.24
CA VAL A 59 17.52 5.63 1.92
C VAL A 59 17.85 4.60 0.84
N ASP A 60 19.08 4.09 0.84
CA ASP A 60 19.52 3.08 -0.12
C ASP A 60 18.72 1.77 0.03
N GLU A 61 18.44 1.36 1.28
CA GLU A 61 17.61 0.19 1.58
C GLU A 61 16.16 0.38 1.09
N VAL A 62 15.55 1.54 1.35
CA VAL A 62 14.19 1.84 0.87
C VAL A 62 14.12 1.78 -0.67
N GLU A 63 15.15 2.26 -1.37
CA GLU A 63 15.18 2.22 -2.82
C GLU A 63 15.32 0.77 -3.35
N ALA A 64 16.12 -0.06 -2.68
CA ALA A 64 16.21 -1.48 -2.98
C ALA A 64 14.86 -2.20 -2.76
N LEU A 65 14.17 -1.92 -1.65
CA LEU A 65 12.85 -2.48 -1.35
C LEU A 65 11.79 -2.05 -2.38
N ARG A 66 11.79 -0.79 -2.79
CA ARG A 66 10.90 -0.29 -3.85
C ARG A 66 11.14 -1.00 -5.17
N SER A 67 12.40 -1.19 -5.53
CA SER A 67 12.80 -1.95 -6.71
C SER A 67 12.31 -3.40 -6.64
N GLN A 68 12.42 -4.03 -5.47
CA GLN A 68 11.92 -5.39 -5.23
C GLN A 68 10.40 -5.48 -5.42
N VAL A 69 9.64 -4.53 -4.86
CA VAL A 69 8.18 -4.47 -5.05
C VAL A 69 7.83 -4.34 -6.52
N HIS A 70 8.53 -3.47 -7.26
CA HIS A 70 8.29 -3.29 -8.69
C HIS A 70 8.55 -4.57 -9.50
N GLN A 71 9.62 -5.30 -9.17
CA GLN A 71 9.93 -6.59 -9.77
C GLN A 71 8.86 -7.65 -9.48
N LEU A 72 8.31 -7.68 -8.27
CA LEU A 72 7.24 -8.62 -7.92
C LEU A 72 5.94 -8.30 -8.68
N GLN A 73 5.61 -7.01 -8.78
CA GLN A 73 4.45 -6.55 -9.54
C GLN A 73 4.55 -6.92 -11.02
N SER A 74 5.71 -6.75 -11.65
CA SER A 74 5.90 -7.11 -13.06
C SER A 74 5.81 -8.62 -13.30
N ARG A 75 6.38 -9.44 -12.40
CA ARG A 75 6.24 -10.91 -12.45
C ARG A 75 4.80 -11.36 -12.32
N LEU A 76 4.05 -10.74 -11.40
CA LEU A 76 2.63 -11.06 -11.19
C LEU A 76 1.80 -10.67 -12.41
N ALA A 77 2.04 -9.50 -13.00
CA ALA A 77 1.36 -9.07 -14.23
C ALA A 77 1.62 -10.02 -15.41
N ALA A 78 2.87 -10.48 -15.57
CA ALA A 78 3.22 -11.46 -16.60
C ALA A 78 2.48 -12.80 -16.40
N ALA A 79 2.49 -13.33 -15.17
CA ALA A 79 1.79 -14.58 -14.85
C ALA A 79 0.26 -14.47 -15.04
N GLN A 80 -0.33 -13.32 -14.72
CA GLN A 80 -1.74 -13.05 -14.97
C GLN A 80 -2.08 -13.02 -16.46
N HIS A 81 -1.21 -12.42 -17.30
CA HIS A 81 -1.38 -12.43 -18.74
C HIS A 81 -1.35 -13.85 -19.32
N GLU A 82 -0.41 -14.69 -18.88
CA GLU A 82 -0.32 -16.10 -19.30
C GLU A 82 -1.58 -16.90 -18.91
N LEU A 83 -2.10 -16.70 -17.68
CA LEU A 83 -3.37 -17.30 -17.24
C LEU A 83 -4.57 -16.82 -18.07
N GLN A 84 -4.62 -15.53 -18.40
CA GLN A 84 -5.69 -14.96 -19.22
C GLN A 84 -5.65 -15.51 -20.65
N GLU A 85 -4.46 -15.66 -21.24
CA GLU A 85 -4.27 -16.23 -22.56
C GLU A 85 -4.72 -17.71 -22.60
N ALA A 86 -4.36 -18.49 -21.57
CA ALA A 86 -4.83 -19.86 -21.41
C ALA A 86 -6.36 -19.98 -21.23
N GLN A 87 -7.00 -19.01 -20.56
CA GLN A 87 -8.46 -18.95 -20.40
C GLN A 87 -9.19 -18.46 -21.65
N SER A 88 -8.52 -17.70 -22.52
CA SER A 88 -9.09 -17.10 -23.72
C SER A 88 -8.87 -17.97 -24.97
N ALA A 89 -8.04 -19.01 -24.88
CA ALA A 89 -7.90 -20.01 -25.93
C ALA A 89 -9.26 -20.73 -26.10
N PRO A 90 -9.87 -20.69 -27.31
CA PRO A 90 -11.10 -21.42 -27.55
C PRO A 90 -10.79 -22.90 -27.33
N VAL A 91 -11.56 -23.56 -26.46
CA VAL A 91 -11.57 -25.01 -26.34
C VAL A 91 -11.92 -25.55 -27.73
N ALA A 92 -10.91 -25.89 -28.52
CA ALA A 92 -11.07 -26.63 -29.74
C ALA A 92 -11.62 -28.00 -29.32
N SER A 93 -12.93 -28.16 -29.47
CA SER A 93 -13.62 -29.44 -29.37
C SER A 93 -12.82 -30.50 -30.15
N PRO A 94 -12.53 -31.68 -29.57
CA PRO A 94 -12.24 -32.85 -30.36
C PRO A 94 -13.53 -33.23 -31.08
N ASP A 95 -13.71 -32.72 -32.30
CA ASP A 95 -14.59 -33.32 -33.28
C ASP A 95 -13.90 -34.58 -33.80
N GLU A 96 -14.22 -35.73 -33.21
CA GLU A 96 -14.09 -37.00 -33.92
C GLU A 96 -15.42 -37.76 -33.81
N GLY A 97 -16.22 -37.63 -34.87
CA GLY A 97 -17.31 -38.53 -35.14
C GLY A 97 -16.85 -39.94 -35.54
N HIS A 98 -17.78 -40.88 -35.37
CA HIS A 98 -17.84 -42.24 -35.92
C HIS A 98 -17.17 -43.39 -35.13
N ALA A 99 -17.97 -44.02 -34.27
CA ALA A 99 -18.19 -45.47 -34.39
C ALA A 99 -19.56 -45.85 -33.81
N SER A 100 -20.55 -45.92 -34.71
CA SER A 100 -21.78 -46.68 -34.49
C SER A 100 -21.45 -48.16 -34.42
N VAL A 101 -21.74 -48.80 -33.29
CA VAL A 101 -22.00 -50.25 -33.25
C VAL A 101 -23.31 -50.44 -32.49
N VAL A 102 -24.35 -50.65 -33.28
CA VAL A 102 -25.61 -51.25 -32.84
C VAL A 102 -25.35 -52.74 -32.63
N THR A 103 -25.73 -53.28 -31.47
CA THR A 103 -26.08 -54.70 -31.34
C THR A 103 -27.53 -54.81 -30.86
N PRO A 104 -28.38 -55.57 -31.57
CA PRO A 104 -29.78 -55.79 -31.19
C PRO A 104 -29.92 -56.93 -30.18
N THR A 105 -30.94 -56.82 -29.30
CA THR A 105 -31.82 -57.91 -28.78
C THR A 105 -31.13 -59.02 -27.95
N ASP A 106 -31.48 -59.32 -26.70
CA ASP A 106 -32.82 -59.62 -26.18
C ASP A 106 -32.86 -59.80 -24.65
N ASP A 107 -34.06 -59.61 -24.11
CA ASP A 107 -34.72 -60.25 -22.96
C ASP A 107 -34.20 -60.21 -21.51
N GLY A 108 -35.10 -59.75 -20.62
CA GLY A 108 -35.21 -60.28 -19.25
C GLY A 108 -35.66 -59.26 -18.19
N ALA A 109 -36.98 -59.11 -18.01
CA ALA A 109 -37.73 -59.05 -16.73
C ALA A 109 -37.10 -58.32 -15.52
N SER A 110 -37.75 -57.46 -14.72
CA SER A 110 -39.15 -57.25 -14.38
C SER A 110 -39.23 -56.09 -13.36
N ALA A 111 -40.36 -55.39 -13.33
CA ALA A 111 -40.94 -54.64 -12.20
C ALA A 111 -40.17 -53.37 -11.71
N ALA A 112 -40.79 -52.24 -11.41
CA ALA A 112 -42.18 -51.93 -11.11
C ALA A 112 -42.49 -50.45 -11.40
N THR A 113 -43.74 -50.21 -11.79
CA THR A 113 -44.63 -49.06 -11.46
C THR A 113 -44.06 -48.02 -10.46
N ALA A 114 -44.21 -46.71 -10.66
CA ALA A 114 -45.46 -46.02 -10.92
C ALA A 114 -45.28 -44.63 -11.57
N GLN A 115 -46.30 -44.25 -12.32
CA GLN A 115 -46.60 -42.95 -12.87
C GLN A 115 -46.81 -41.91 -11.75
N ASP A 116 -46.40 -40.65 -11.94
CA ASP A 116 -47.31 -39.51 -11.82
C ASP A 116 -46.73 -38.23 -12.45
N LEU A 117 -47.63 -37.33 -12.80
CA LEU A 117 -47.61 -36.25 -13.77
C LEU A 117 -47.10 -34.89 -13.21
N GLY A 118 -46.77 -33.99 -14.14
CA GLY A 118 -46.74 -32.53 -13.94
C GLY A 118 -45.32 -31.98 -13.77
N GLY A 119 -44.76 -31.16 -14.66
CA GLY A 119 -45.37 -30.04 -15.36
C GLY A 119 -45.23 -28.77 -14.54
N ALA A 120 -44.12 -28.03 -14.72
CA ALA A 120 -44.06 -26.56 -14.80
C ALA A 120 -42.61 -26.06 -14.70
N SER A 121 -42.21 -25.31 -15.73
CA SER A 121 -41.14 -24.32 -15.70
C SER A 121 -41.32 -23.37 -14.50
N THR A 122 -40.27 -23.09 -13.73
CA THR A 122 -40.07 -21.82 -12.99
C THR A 122 -38.61 -21.70 -12.52
N THR A 123 -37.97 -20.64 -13.01
CA THR A 123 -36.81 -19.89 -12.48
C THR A 123 -36.27 -20.22 -11.09
N GLU A 124 -34.93 -20.34 -10.93
CA GLU A 124 -34.20 -19.56 -9.90
C GLU A 124 -32.68 -19.57 -10.10
N ASN A 125 -32.08 -18.42 -9.79
CA ASN A 125 -30.66 -18.04 -9.79
C ASN A 125 -29.64 -19.15 -9.48
N VAL A 126 -28.59 -19.21 -10.31
CA VAL A 126 -27.31 -19.82 -9.93
C VAL A 126 -26.69 -18.97 -8.82
N VAL A 127 -26.77 -19.50 -7.61
CA VAL A 127 -26.09 -19.00 -6.42
C VAL A 127 -24.59 -18.91 -6.70
N VAL A 128 -24.09 -17.67 -6.79
CA VAL A 128 -22.66 -17.38 -6.72
C VAL A 128 -22.16 -17.92 -5.40
N GLY A 129 -21.26 -18.90 -5.47
CA GLY A 129 -20.66 -19.54 -4.31
C GLY A 129 -20.10 -18.52 -3.34
N ASP A 130 -20.58 -18.64 -2.10
CA ASP A 130 -20.10 -17.97 -0.91
C ASP A 130 -18.57 -18.13 -0.81
N VAL A 131 -17.84 -17.04 -1.11
CA VAL A 131 -16.42 -16.92 -0.75
C VAL A 131 -16.40 -16.68 0.76
N PRO A 132 -15.82 -17.60 1.57
CA PRO A 132 -15.82 -17.45 3.02
C PRO A 132 -15.07 -16.18 3.42
N PRO A 133 -15.51 -15.47 4.49
CA PRO A 133 -14.95 -14.18 4.84
C PRO A 133 -13.50 -14.31 5.30
N VAL A 134 -12.60 -13.68 4.54
CA VAL A 134 -11.20 -13.46 4.89
C VAL A 134 -11.12 -12.83 6.30
N GLY A 135 -10.19 -13.34 7.11
CA GLY A 135 -10.19 -13.18 8.56
C GLY A 135 -10.10 -11.77 9.16
N ARG A 136 -10.73 -11.66 10.32
CA ARG A 136 -10.49 -10.81 11.51
C ARG A 136 -10.64 -9.30 11.53
N GLU A 137 -10.94 -8.61 10.44
CA GLU A 137 -11.77 -7.39 10.49
C GLU A 137 -12.31 -7.18 9.07
N SER A 138 -13.64 -7.15 8.90
CA SER A 138 -14.23 -6.95 7.57
C SER A 138 -13.70 -5.65 6.96
N LEU A 139 -13.41 -5.61 5.65
CA LEU A 139 -12.98 -4.39 4.96
C LEU A 139 -13.94 -3.21 5.21
N ALA A 140 -15.23 -3.51 5.40
CA ALA A 140 -16.23 -2.53 5.81
C ALA A 140 -15.93 -1.96 7.21
N ALA A 141 -15.60 -2.81 8.18
CA ALA A 141 -15.26 -2.40 9.54
C ALA A 141 -13.97 -1.56 9.60
N ILE A 142 -12.96 -1.92 8.81
CA ILE A 142 -11.72 -1.13 8.68
C ILE A 142 -12.04 0.27 8.10
N ARG A 143 -12.80 0.31 7.00
CA ARG A 143 -13.22 1.58 6.37
C ARG A 143 -14.01 2.46 7.33
N ASP A 144 -14.93 1.88 8.07
CA ASP A 144 -15.81 2.63 8.96
C ASP A 144 -15.03 3.19 10.16
N ARG A 145 -14.07 2.41 10.69
CA ARG A 145 -13.13 2.86 11.73
C ARG A 145 -12.20 3.99 11.26
N VAL A 146 -11.69 3.90 10.03
CA VAL A 146 -10.85 4.96 9.44
C VAL A 146 -11.66 6.23 9.23
N ARG A 147 -12.92 6.12 8.78
CA ARG A 147 -13.82 7.27 8.64
C ARG A 147 -14.05 7.94 9.98
N GLU A 148 -14.35 7.18 11.04
CA GLU A 148 -14.56 7.71 12.39
C GLU A 148 -13.28 8.41 12.92
N MET A 149 -12.11 7.82 12.69
CA MET A 149 -10.83 8.42 13.07
C MET A 149 -10.61 9.76 12.37
N LEU A 150 -10.85 9.84 11.06
CA LEU A 150 -10.70 11.07 10.28
C LEU A 150 -11.70 12.14 10.71
N THR A 151 -12.96 11.77 11.00
CA THR A 151 -13.97 12.72 11.52
C THR A 151 -13.55 13.29 12.87
N ARG A 152 -13.02 12.46 13.77
CA ARG A 152 -12.49 12.93 15.05
C ARG A 152 -11.28 13.86 14.88
N GLN A 153 -10.38 13.55 13.95
CA GLN A 153 -9.22 14.40 13.66
C GLN A 153 -9.64 15.74 13.02
N LEU A 154 -10.63 15.74 12.13
CA LEU A 154 -11.15 16.97 11.53
C LEU A 154 -11.78 17.90 12.58
N ALA A 155 -12.59 17.35 13.49
CA ALA A 155 -13.20 18.12 14.58
C ALA A 155 -12.16 18.73 15.53
N LEU A 156 -11.07 17.99 15.81
CA LEU A 156 -9.94 18.48 16.61
C LEU A 156 -9.15 19.60 15.92
N VAL A 157 -9.13 19.61 14.58
CA VAL A 157 -8.48 20.65 13.79
C VAL A 157 -9.39 21.88 13.65
N ASP A 158 -10.71 21.71 13.59
CA ASP A 158 -11.67 22.82 13.56
C ASP A 158 -11.76 23.55 14.92
N ASP A 159 -11.57 22.83 16.04
CA ASP A 159 -11.47 23.42 17.39
C ASP A 159 -10.12 24.15 17.63
N LEU A 160 -9.09 23.85 16.83
CA LEU A 160 -7.87 24.65 16.79
C LEU A 160 -8.17 25.87 15.92
N ASP A 161 -8.76 26.88 16.54
CA ASP A 161 -8.97 28.23 16.00
C ASP A 161 -7.59 28.85 15.70
N ILE A 162 -6.95 28.45 14.59
CA ILE A 162 -5.81 29.14 14.01
C ILE A 162 -6.40 30.41 13.42
N ASP A 163 -6.55 31.41 14.27
CA ASP A 163 -6.98 32.75 13.92
C ASP A 163 -6.21 33.19 12.66
N SER A 164 -6.96 33.38 11.58
CA SER A 164 -6.48 34.06 10.39
C SER A 164 -5.92 35.42 10.85
N PRO A 165 -4.69 35.84 10.45
CA PRO A 165 -4.17 37.13 10.87
C PRO A 165 -4.94 38.24 10.13
N ALA A 166 -6.11 38.58 10.65
CA ALA A 166 -6.87 39.75 10.27
C ALA A 166 -6.26 40.99 10.96
N ASP A 167 -5.93 41.96 10.13
CA ASP A 167 -5.79 43.38 10.46
C ASP A 167 -4.81 43.79 11.58
N CYS A 168 -3.61 44.18 11.17
CA CYS A 168 -2.81 45.15 11.92
C CYS A 168 -3.34 46.57 11.65
N PRO A 169 -3.84 47.33 12.65
CA PRO A 169 -3.98 48.77 12.51
C PRO A 169 -2.61 49.42 12.76
N HIS A 170 -2.06 50.07 11.74
CA HIS A 170 -0.90 50.95 11.90
C HIS A 170 -1.33 52.28 12.56
N PRO A 171 -0.54 52.83 13.49
CA PRO A 171 -0.72 54.21 13.97
C PRO A 171 -0.25 55.25 12.93
#